data_AF-A0A842TGH5-F1
#
_entry.id   AF-A0A842TGH5-F1
#
_cell.length_a   1.000
_cell.length_b   1.000
_cell.length_c   1.000
_cell.angle_alpha   90.00
_cell.angle_beta   90.00
_cell.angle_gamma   90.00
#
_symmetry.space_group_name_H-M   'P 1'
#
loop_
_entity.id
_entity.type
_entity.pdbx_description
1 polymer ?
#
loop_
_entity_poly.entity_id
_entity_poly.type
_entity_poly.pdbx_seq_one_letter_code
_entity_poly.pdbx_strand_id
1 'polypeptide(L)' 'MCKKEIPHNQDKAQCPYCHTYFHKSKLQKWIVRFGNCPRCDRELKKFVI' A
#
# COMPACT_ATOMS: atom_id res chain seq x y z
N MET A 1 -0.98 -5.95 6.87
CA MET A 1 0.36 -5.49 6.47
C MET A 1 1.43 -6.37 7.11
N CYS A 2 2.50 -6.73 6.39
CA CYS A 2 3.59 -7.50 7.00
C CYS A 2 4.42 -6.56 7.88
N LYS A 3 4.74 -6.98 9.11
CA LYS A 3 5.62 -6.27 10.05
C LYS A 3 7.11 -6.40 9.67
N LYS A 4 7.39 -6.75 8.42
CA LYS A 4 8.76 -6.92 7.92
C LYS A 4 9.21 -5.63 7.26
N GLU A 5 10.49 -5.30 7.42
CA GLU A 5 11.11 -4.21 6.68
C GLU A 5 10.98 -4.45 5.17
N ILE A 6 10.81 -3.38 4.40
CA ILE A 6 10.79 -3.44 2.94
C ILE A 6 12.25 -3.41 2.48
N PRO A 7 12.80 -4.52 1.95
CA PRO A 7 14.18 -4.54 1.45
C PRO A 7 14.36 -3.50 0.34
N HIS A 8 15.56 -2.93 0.23
CA HIS A 8 15.87 -1.92 -0.78
C HIS A 8 15.62 -2.40 -2.23
N ASN A 9 15.77 -3.70 -2.47
CA ASN A 9 15.60 -4.33 -3.77
C ASN A 9 14.16 -4.81 -4.04
N GLN A 10 13.16 -4.42 -3.24
CA GLN A 10 11.79 -4.86 -3.42
C GLN A 10 10.87 -3.70 -3.83
N ASP A 11 9.95 -3.97 -4.74
CA ASP A 11 8.92 -3.01 -5.14
C ASP A 11 8.11 -2.49 -3.94
N LYS A 12 8.24 -1.19 -3.70
CA LYS A 12 7.48 -0.46 -2.69
C LYS A 12 6.48 0.48 -3.35
N ALA A 13 5.30 0.59 -2.76
CA ALA A 13 4.28 1.55 -3.13
C ALA A 13 4.07 2.49 -1.94
N GLN A 14 3.93 3.78 -2.22
CA GLN A 14 3.68 4.80 -1.22
C GLN A 14 2.21 5.22 -1.27
N CYS A 15 1.59 5.35 -0.10
CA CYS A 15 0.26 5.96 -0.03
C CYS A 15 0.36 7.48 -0.30
N PRO A 16 -0.40 8.06 -1.24
CA PRO A 16 -0.36 9.49 -1.56
C PRO A 16 -0.92 10.38 -0.44
N TYR A 17 -1.58 9.83 0.56
CA TYR A 17 -2.22 10.61 1.63
C TYR A 17 -1.44 10.66 2.93
N CYS A 18 -0.88 9.52 3.35
CA CYS A 18 -0.11 9.41 4.59
C CYS A 18 1.37 9.16 4.36
N HIS A 19 1.79 9.11 3.09
CA HIS A 19 3.17 8.91 2.63
C HIS A 19 3.84 7.65 3.19
N THR A 20 3.06 6.72 3.74
CA THR A 20 3.55 5.45 4.28
C THR A 20 3.92 4.53 3.14
N TYR A 21 5.10 3.91 3.24
CA TYR A 21 5.56 2.89 2.30
C TYR A 21 5.01 1.51 2.67
N PHE A 22 4.60 0.77 1.64
CA PHE A 22 4.12 -0.59 1.74
C PHE A 22 4.77 -1.44 0.65
N HIS A 23 4.85 -2.75 0.89
CA HIS A 23 5.18 -3.71 -0.16
C HIS A 23 4.13 -3.62 -1.27
N LYS A 24 4.54 -3.31 -2.51
CA LYS A 24 3.62 -3.06 -3.64
C LYS A 24 2.62 -4.20 -3.83
N SER A 25 3.10 -5.45 -3.84
CA SER A 25 2.28 -6.65 -4.00
C SER A 25 1.24 -6.85 -2.88
N LYS A 26 1.59 -6.50 -1.63
CA LYS A 26 0.67 -6.60 -0.49
C LYS A 26 -0.34 -5.45 -0.49
N LEU A 27 0.10 -4.25 -0.85
CA LEU A 27 -0.76 -3.09 -0.96
C LEU A 27 -1.78 -3.28 -2.10
N GLN A 28 -1.35 -3.73 -3.28
CA GLN A 28 -2.26 -4.02 -4.40
C GLN A 28 -3.33 -5.05 -4.01
N LYS A 29 -2.94 -6.18 -3.41
CA LYS A 29 -3.91 -7.19 -2.90
C LYS A 29 -4.88 -6.61 -1.88
N TRP A 30 -4.40 -5.70 -1.02
CA TRP A 30 -5.26 -5.03 -0.06
C TRP A 30 -6.25 -4.09 -0.72
N ILE A 31 -5.79 -3.23 -1.63
CA ILE A 31 -6.64 -2.26 -2.31
C ILE A 31 -7.69 -2.96 -3.18
N VAL A 32 -7.35 -4.06 -3.85
CA VAL A 32 -8.33 -4.87 -4.59
C VAL A 32 -9.46 -5.37 -3.67
N ARG A 33 -9.14 -5.76 -2.44
CA ARG A 33 -10.12 -6.32 -1.49
C ARG A 33 -10.91 -5.26 -0.73
N PHE A 34 -10.25 -4.21 -0.24
CA PHE A 34 -10.83 -3.23 0.69
C PHE A 34 -10.92 -1.83 0.11
N GLY A 35 -10.12 -1.51 -0.92
CA GLY A 35 -10.15 -0.21 -1.59
C GLY A 35 -9.54 0.95 -0.82
N ASN A 36 -8.93 0.73 0.34
CA ASN A 36 -8.43 1.78 1.23
C ASN A 36 -6.96 1.58 1.62
N CYS A 37 -6.38 2.61 2.23
CA CYS A 37 -5.05 2.57 2.81
C CYS A 37 -5.08 1.86 4.17
N PRO A 38 -4.24 0.84 4.42
CA PRO A 38 -4.23 0.12 5.70
C PRO A 38 -3.73 0.92 6.90
N ARG A 39 -3.22 2.15 6.68
CA ARG A 39 -2.67 3.01 7.74
C ARG A 39 -3.55 4.20 8.05
N CYS A 40 -4.05 4.89 7.03
CA CYS A 40 -4.85 6.10 7.21
C CYS A 40 -6.31 5.94 6.79
N ASP A 41 -6.71 4.73 6.38
CA ASP A 41 -8.06 4.35 5.96
C ASP A 41 -8.64 5.13 4.76
N ARG A 42 -7.85 6.02 4.14
CA ARG A 42 -8.28 6.77 2.96
C ARG A 42 -8.44 5.88 1.73
N GLU A 43 -9.43 6.18 0.90
CA GLU A 43 -9.72 5.44 -0.33
C GLU A 43 -8.54 5.53 -1.32
N LEU A 44 -8.06 4.36 -1.75
CA LEU A 44 -6.98 4.18 -2.73
C LEU A 44 -7.45 3.57 -4.05
N LYS A 45 -8.75 3.25 -4.22
CA LYS A 45 -9.29 2.65 -5.45
C LYS A 45 -8.96 3.45 -6.73
N LYS A 46 -8.88 4.77 -6.63
CA LYS A 46 -8.61 5.67 -7.77
C LYS A 46 -7.14 5.70 -8.22
N PHE A 47 -6.22 5.12 -7.46
CA PHE A 47 -4.77 5.15 -7.72
C PHE A 47 -4.22 3.79 -8.20
N VAL A 48 -5.09 2.80 -8.40
CA VAL A 48 -4.70 1.50 -8.94
C VAL A 48 -4.99 1.50 -10.44
N ILE A 49 -3.96 1.74 -11.24
CA ILE A 49 -3.88 1.42 -12.67
C ILE A 49 -2.88 0.27 -12.80
#